data_AF-A0A8X7W1V1-F1
#
_entry.id   AF-A0A8X7W1V1-F1
#
_cell.length_a   1.000
_cell.length_b   1.000
_cell.length_c   1.000
_cell.angle_alpha   90.00
_cell.angle_beta   90.00
_cell.angle_gamma   90.00
#
_symmetry.space_group_name_H-M   'P 1'
#
loop_
_entity.id
_entity.type
_entity.pdbx_description
1 polymer ?
#
loop_
_entity_poly.entity_id
_entity_poly.type
_entity_poly.pdbx_seq_one_letter_code
_entity_poly.pdbx_strand_id
1 'polypeptide(L)'
;MFINKESSFKKAIDPTIDLDEETLASVHTVAELAGHCCAREPYQRPDMGHPVNILSSLVELWKPVDQNPEDMRHRSRHVFASSS
;
A
#
# COMPACT_ATOMS: atom_id res chain seq x y z
N MET A 1 -20.16 -15.21 10.13
CA MET A 1 -18.95 -15.74 10.80
C MET A 1 -18.03 -14.57 11.12
N PHE A 2 -17.98 -14.15 12.39
CA PHE A 2 -17.00 -13.17 12.87
C PHE A 2 -15.69 -13.91 13.13
N ILE A 3 -15.02 -14.30 12.05
CA ILE A 3 -13.65 -14.81 12.17
C ILE A 3 -12.85 -13.57 12.55
N ASN A 4 -12.25 -13.56 13.76
CA ASN A 4 -11.37 -12.52 14.30
C ASN A 4 -10.60 -11.79 13.17
N LYS A 5 -11.17 -10.69 12.66
CA LYS A 5 -10.69 -10.07 11.42
C LYS A 5 -9.30 -9.47 11.60
N GLU A 6 -8.99 -9.09 12.83
CA GLU A 6 -7.68 -8.58 13.24
C GLU A 6 -6.59 -9.68 13.22
N SER A 7 -6.89 -10.89 13.71
CA SER A 7 -5.88 -11.95 13.80
C SER A 7 -5.63 -12.65 12.45
N SER A 8 -6.64 -12.69 11.57
CA SER A 8 -6.44 -13.12 10.18
C SER A 8 -5.72 -12.05 9.36
N PHE A 9 -5.96 -10.77 9.63
CA PHE A 9 -5.27 -9.67 8.98
C PHE A 9 -3.77 -9.69 9.28
N LYS A 10 -3.38 -9.79 10.56
CA LYS A 10 -1.96 -9.89 10.96
C LYS A 10 -1.24 -11.08 10.32
N LYS A 11 -1.93 -12.21 10.11
CA LYS A 11 -1.39 -13.40 9.42
C LYS A 11 -1.25 -13.24 7.91
N ALA A 12 -1.97 -12.31 7.31
CA ALA A 12 -1.90 -12.02 5.89
C ALA A 12 -0.77 -11.04 5.55
N ILE A 13 -0.21 -10.35 6.56
CA ILE A 13 0.93 -9.45 6.39
C ILE A 13 2.20 -10.30 6.25
N ASP A 14 3.08 -9.87 5.35
CA ASP A 14 4.35 -10.52 5.11
C ASP A 14 5.19 -10.55 6.41
N PRO A 15 5.71 -11.73 6.82
CA PRO A 15 6.44 -11.88 8.08
C PRO A 15 7.82 -11.19 8.09
N THR A 16 8.30 -10.69 6.95
CA THR A 16 9.54 -9.89 6.87
C THR A 16 9.30 -8.42 7.19
N ILE A 17 8.04 -7.99 7.28
CA ILE A 17 7.66 -6.65 7.70
C ILE A 17 7.67 -6.57 9.22
N ASP A 18 8.43 -5.64 9.77
CA ASP A 18 8.43 -5.35 11.21
C ASP A 18 7.10 -4.69 11.60
N LEU A 19 6.29 -5.44 12.34
CA LEU A 19 4.94 -5.06 12.73
C LEU A 19 4.96 -4.29 14.06
N ASP A 20 5.39 -3.03 14.01
CA ASP A 20 5.13 -2.05 15.06
C ASP A 20 3.66 -1.54 15.01
N GLU A 21 3.19 -0.88 16.08
CA GLU A 21 1.85 -0.28 16.11
C GLU A 21 1.66 0.75 14.98
N GLU A 22 2.68 1.53 14.65
CA GLU A 22 2.64 2.51 13.54
C GLU A 22 2.55 1.80 12.17
N THR A 23 3.38 0.79 11.94
CA THR A 23 3.36 0.00 10.71
C THR A 23 2.03 -0.73 10.54
N LEU A 24 1.50 -1.31 11.62
CA LEU A 24 0.21 -1.99 11.58
C LEU A 24 -0.94 -1.02 11.26
N ALA A 25 -0.92 0.20 11.83
CA ALA A 25 -1.90 1.23 11.54
C ALA A 25 -1.83 1.67 10.07
N SER A 26 -0.64 1.92 9.54
CA SER A 26 -0.46 2.30 8.12
C SER A 26 -0.90 1.19 7.16
N VAL A 27 -0.55 -0.07 7.45
CA VAL A 27 -0.99 -1.24 6.67
C VAL A 27 -2.51 -1.41 6.73
N HIS A 28 -3.14 -1.17 7.89
CA HIS A 28 -4.60 -1.18 8.02
C HIS A 28 -5.25 -0.10 7.16
N THR A 29 -4.73 1.13 7.19
CA THR A 29 -5.21 2.23 6.35
C THR A 29 -5.15 1.88 4.86
N VAL A 30 -4.03 1.31 4.39
CA VAL A 30 -3.87 0.89 2.99
C VAL A 30 -4.85 -0.24 2.64
N ALA A 31 -5.04 -1.23 3.53
CA ALA A 31 -5.94 -2.34 3.29
C ALA A 31 -7.41 -1.90 3.22
N GLU A 32 -7.83 -0.97 4.07
CA GLU A 32 -9.17 -0.39 4.03
C GLU A 32 -9.39 0.40 2.72
N LEU A 33 -8.41 1.22 2.35
CA LEU A 33 -8.44 1.98 1.10
C LEU A 33 -8.53 1.06 -0.12
N ALA A 34 -7.76 -0.02 -0.16
CA ALA A 34 -7.82 -1.03 -1.21
C ALA A 34 -9.22 -1.67 -1.30
N GLY A 35 -9.89 -1.89 -0.16
CA GLY A 35 -11.26 -2.36 -0.11
C GLY A 35 -12.24 -1.38 -0.79
N HIS A 36 -12.12 -0.08 -0.52
CA HIS A 36 -12.93 0.95 -1.16
C HIS A 36 -12.66 1.08 -2.67
N CYS A 37 -11.38 1.06 -3.07
CA CYS A 37 -10.99 1.12 -4.49
C CYS A 37 -11.49 -0.09 -5.29
N CYS A 38 -11.56 -1.26 -4.64
CA CYS A 38 -12.04 -2.51 -5.25
C CYS A 38 -13.53 -2.76 -5.02
N ALA A 39 -14.31 -1.74 -4.64
CA ALA A 39 -15.75 -1.89 -4.50
C ALA A 39 -16.37 -2.47 -5.79
N ARG A 40 -17.32 -3.40 -5.60
CA ARG A 40 -17.97 -4.12 -6.69
C ARG A 40 -18.71 -3.16 -7.61
N GLU A 41 -19.37 -2.17 -7.03
CA GLU A 41 -20.04 -1.11 -7.78
C GLU A 41 -19.13 0.10 -8.04
N PRO A 42 -18.99 0.55 -9.30
CA PRO A 42 -18.07 1.64 -9.66
C PRO A 42 -18.34 2.95 -8.92
N TYR A 43 -19.59 3.27 -8.62
CA TYR A 43 -19.98 4.51 -7.95
C TYR A 43 -19.64 4.53 -6.44
N GLN A 44 -19.28 3.38 -5.86
CA GLN A 44 -18.81 3.30 -4.48
C GLN A 44 -17.29 3.47 -4.38
N ARG A 45 -16.59 3.43 -5.52
CA ARG A 45 -15.14 3.62 -5.55
C ARG A 45 -14.86 5.10 -5.31
N PRO A 46 -13.87 5.41 -4.47
CA PRO A 46 -13.48 6.78 -4.23
C PRO A 46 -12.90 7.40 -5.51
N ASP A 47 -13.06 8.72 -5.65
CA ASP A 47 -12.30 9.50 -6.63
C ASP A 47 -10.80 9.31 -6.39
N MET A 48 -9.99 9.22 -7.46
CA MET A 48 -8.56 8.92 -7.36
C MET A 48 -7.77 9.95 -6.53
N GLY A 49 -8.25 11.18 -6.39
CA GLY A 49 -7.65 12.16 -5.50
C GLY A 49 -7.68 11.73 -4.03
N HIS A 50 -8.70 10.98 -3.61
CA HIS A 50 -8.84 10.55 -2.22
C HIS A 50 -7.82 9.48 -1.80
N PRO A 51 -7.62 8.37 -2.55
CA PRO A 51 -6.52 7.44 -2.31
C PRO A 51 -5.15 8.12 -2.31
N VAL A 52 -4.89 8.98 -3.30
CA VAL A 52 -3.59 9.66 -3.42
C VAL A 52 -3.32 10.56 -2.21
N ASN A 53 -4.31 11.32 -1.75
CA ASN A 53 -4.16 12.19 -0.58
C ASN A 53 -3.84 11.39 0.70
N ILE A 54 -4.49 10.24 0.91
CA ILE A 54 -4.23 9.37 2.06
C ILE A 54 -2.83 8.74 1.96
N LEU A 55 -2.47 8.19 0.79
CA LEU A 55 -1.17 7.55 0.58
C LEU A 55 -0.01 8.54 0.65
N SER A 56 -0.23 9.81 0.31
CA SER A 56 0.80 10.87 0.38
C SER A 56 1.38 11.01 1.79
N SER A 57 0.55 10.95 2.84
CA SER A 57 1.06 11.03 4.22
C SER A 57 1.86 9.80 4.66
N LEU A 58 1.64 8.64 4.02
CA LEU A 58 2.33 7.39 4.35
C LEU A 58 3.65 7.24 3.58
N VAL A 59 3.75 7.80 2.37
CA VAL A 59 4.96 7.67 1.55
C VAL A 59 6.14 8.46 2.11
N GLU A 60 5.88 9.53 2.86
CA GLU A 60 6.93 10.34 3.51
C GLU A 60 7.71 9.55 4.58
N LEU A 61 7.08 8.53 5.16
CA LEU A 61 7.68 7.65 6.17
C LEU A 61 8.46 6.49 5.53
N TRP A 62 8.13 6.14 4.29
CA TRP A 62 8.75 5.01 3.60
C TRP A 62 10.12 5.39 3.05
N LYS A 63 11.17 4.72 3.55
CA LYS A 63 12.52 4.79 2.99
C LYS A 63 12.85 3.49 2.26
N PRO A 64 13.18 3.52 0.96
CA PRO A 64 13.71 2.33 0.29
C PRO A 64 15.02 1.92 0.97
N VAL A 65 15.15 0.64 1.33
CA VAL A 65 16.40 0.06 1.82
C VAL A 65 17.47 0.32 0.76
N ASP A 66 18.60 0.88 1.18
CA ASP A 66 19.75 1.34 0.39
C ASP A 66 19.83 0.66 -1.00
N GLN A 67 19.22 1.33 -1.98
CA GLN A 67 19.22 0.84 -3.35
C GLN A 67 20.57 1.20 -3.94
N ASN A 68 21.43 0.20 -4.12
CA ASN A 68 22.64 0.33 -4.91
C ASN A 68 22.31 1.13 -6.19
N PRO A 69 23.02 2.23 -6.50
CA PRO A 69 22.62 3.21 -7.51
C PRO A 69 22.42 2.63 -8.92
N GLU A 70 22.97 1.45 -9.18
CA GLU A 70 22.81 0.71 -10.44
C GLU A 70 21.40 0.07 -10.59
N ASP A 71 20.71 -0.28 -9.49
CA ASP A 71 19.36 -0.86 -9.51
C ASP A 71 18.28 0.21 -9.81
N MET A 72 18.49 1.43 -9.32
CA MET A 72 17.59 2.57 -9.54
C MET A 72 17.50 2.97 -11.02
N ARG A 73 18.60 2.82 -11.78
CA ARG A 73 18.64 3.04 -13.24
C ARG A 73 17.87 1.98 -14.03
N HIS A 74 17.72 0.76 -13.50
CA HIS A 74 16.97 -0.31 -14.15
C HIS A 74 15.46 -0.20 -13.88
N ARG A 75 15.05 0.24 -12.69
CA ARG A 75 13.62 0.42 -12.34
C ARG A 75 12.98 1.62 -13.03
N SER A 76 13.70 2.74 -13.19
CA SER A 76 13.16 3.94 -13.85
C SER A 76 12.78 3.72 -15.32
N ARG A 77 13.44 2.77 -16.01
CA ARG A 77 13.09 2.40 -17.39
C ARG A 77 11.79 1.62 -17.51
N HIS A 78 11.37 0.89 -16.46
CA HIS A 78 10.12 0.12 -16.50
C HIS A 78 8.89 0.95 -16.17
N VAL A 79 9.03 2.00 -15.35
CA VAL A 79 7.89 2.88 -14.99
C VAL A 79 7.46 3.75 -16.19
N PHE A 80 8.40 4.22 -17.01
CA PHE A 80 8.09 5.04 -18.19
C PHE A 80 7.69 4.24 -19.44
N ALA A 81 8.10 2.97 -19.57
CA ALA A 81 7.77 2.15 -20.75
C ALA A 81 6.31 1.63 -20.78
N SER A 82 5.53 1.88 -19.74
CA SER A 82 4.10 1.49 -19.67
C SER A 82 3.15 2.63 -20.06
N SER A 83 3.70 3.81 -20.41
CA SER A 83 2.96 4.94 -20.99
C SER A 83 3.43 5.16 -22.42
N SER A 84 3.06 4.26 -23.33
CA SER A 84 3.06 4.46 -24.78
C SER A 84 2.02 3.56 -25.42
#